data_AF-A0A671TZW3-F1
#
_entry.id   AF-A0A671TZW3-F1
#
_cell.length_a   1.000
_cell.length_b   1.000
_cell.length_c   1.000
_cell.angle_alpha   90.00
_cell.angle_beta   90.00
_cell.angle_gamma   90.00
#
_symmetry.space_group_name_H-M   'P 1'
#
loop_
_entity.id
_entity.type
_entity.pdbx_description
1 polymer ?
#
loop_
_entity_poly.entity_id
_entity_poly.type
_entity_poly.pdbx_seq_one_letter_code
_entity_poly.pdbx_strand_id
1 'polypeptide(L)'
;MESGKTSYRFRCPGAGVFQCALTGLVFVVAQEAELLYRTVQWDESLLQPAGKMAAGMLFDIKCSEDAAVSHLHLPHCEIMDAPLPDGLLSVVHISDDALSIIQPLEITDTHVVVQVPHLSVFGIVWSSLLRLWTEPVSGQVLLFLGPPNPRKQRQKLNMLLLPRNIHLDEVTERQKPYVNIKTASNCKLIKDQIYTVDCPEASYIQPPEEEFELDFGPNYHTTFEIDLPTNTEEVILLVKDQRQMEVWRRKLDLTEYRVPAVDRVPAEDRVLAVDRVPAVDRVPAVDRVLAVDRVPAVDRVPAVDRVPAGSQQQTGAQQWTDRVPAEDRLLSVRKTFVNRVSGAVLNQLLDELLSHRIISDEEMQNFRRPDRVRAERARDVIDTVRGRGSAASSALIAALCEVDPLLYSELNFS
;
A
#
# COMPACT_ATOMS: atom_id res chain seq x y z
N MET A 1 -21.19 18.69 15.66
CA MET A 1 -19.73 18.94 15.67
C MET A 1 -19.10 17.89 14.77
N GLU A 2 -18.87 18.21 13.48
CA GLU A 2 -18.11 17.35 12.57
C GLU A 2 -16.61 17.55 12.84
N SER A 3 -16.15 16.98 13.96
CA SER A 3 -14.74 17.04 14.37
C SER A 3 -13.95 16.02 13.55
N GLY A 4 -13.24 16.46 12.51
CA GLY A 4 -12.23 15.62 11.83
C GLY A 4 -12.03 15.79 10.32
N LYS A 5 -12.65 16.79 9.68
CA LYS A 5 -12.40 17.11 8.26
C LYS A 5 -11.72 18.48 8.14
N THR A 6 -10.50 18.50 7.62
CA THR A 6 -9.76 19.73 7.34
C THR A 6 -10.52 20.51 6.26
N SER A 7 -10.84 21.77 6.53
CA SER A 7 -11.48 22.67 5.57
C SER A 7 -10.60 23.89 5.38
N TYR A 8 -10.43 24.28 4.13
CA TYR A 8 -9.59 25.38 3.70
C TYR A 8 -10.48 26.52 3.23
N ARG A 9 -10.23 27.72 3.76
CA ARG A 9 -10.85 28.96 3.31
C ARG A 9 -9.79 29.81 2.63
N PHE A 10 -10.09 30.28 1.43
CA PHE A 10 -9.16 31.03 0.59
C PHE A 10 -9.86 32.22 -0.04
N ARG A 11 -9.28 33.41 0.06
CA ARG A 11 -9.88 34.64 -0.50
C ARG A 11 -9.10 35.09 -1.73
N CYS A 12 -9.80 35.20 -2.85
CA CYS A 12 -9.28 35.69 -4.12
C CYS A 12 -9.66 37.18 -4.24
N PRO A 13 -8.70 38.13 -4.25
CA PRO A 13 -8.99 39.56 -4.23
C PRO A 13 -9.51 40.13 -5.56
N GLY A 14 -9.53 39.34 -6.63
CA GLY A 14 -9.93 39.78 -7.96
C GLY A 14 -9.59 38.74 -9.03
N ALA A 15 -9.64 39.15 -10.29
CA ALA A 15 -9.32 38.28 -11.40
C ALA A 15 -7.86 37.77 -11.35
N GLY A 16 -7.65 36.47 -11.52
CA GLY A 16 -6.32 35.89 -11.50
C GLY A 16 -6.30 34.37 -11.34
N VAL A 17 -5.08 33.84 -11.23
CA VAL A 17 -4.81 32.42 -11.00
C VAL A 17 -4.22 32.29 -9.60
N PHE A 18 -4.90 31.52 -8.74
CA PHE A 18 -4.53 31.40 -7.33
C PHE A 18 -4.30 29.94 -6.97
N GLN A 19 -3.14 29.65 -6.38
CA GLN A 19 -2.76 28.31 -5.94
C GLN A 19 -2.75 28.23 -4.42
N CYS A 20 -3.40 27.20 -3.86
CA CYS A 20 -3.22 26.87 -2.46
C CYS A 20 -1.87 26.19 -2.24
N ALA A 21 -1.00 26.79 -1.42
CA ALA A 21 0.32 26.22 -1.12
C ALA A 21 0.26 24.89 -0.36
N LEU A 22 -0.85 24.62 0.36
CA LEU A 22 -1.01 23.40 1.16
C LEU A 22 -1.49 22.22 0.31
N THR A 23 -2.43 22.49 -0.61
CA THR A 23 -3.08 21.43 -1.41
C THR A 23 -2.69 21.44 -2.88
N GLY A 24 -1.91 22.40 -3.35
CA GLY A 24 -1.56 22.57 -4.76
C GLY A 24 -2.72 22.96 -5.68
N LEU A 25 -3.98 22.84 -5.23
CA LEU A 25 -5.19 23.15 -6.00
C LEU A 25 -5.15 24.60 -6.50
N VAL A 26 -5.41 24.77 -7.81
CA VAL A 26 -5.40 26.07 -8.47
C VAL A 26 -6.79 26.46 -8.92
N PHE A 27 -7.15 27.71 -8.68
CA PHE A 27 -8.41 28.32 -9.09
C PHE A 27 -8.14 29.47 -10.06
N VAL A 28 -8.81 29.44 -11.21
CA VAL A 28 -8.82 30.56 -12.16
C VAL A 28 -10.10 31.35 -11.95
N VAL A 29 -9.95 32.55 -11.39
CA VAL A 29 -11.07 33.35 -10.89
C VAL A 29 -11.21 34.63 -11.73
N ALA A 30 -12.43 35.03 -12.05
CA ALA A 30 -12.75 36.20 -12.87
C ALA A 30 -13.03 37.47 -12.07
N GLN A 31 -13.36 37.34 -10.77
CA GLN A 31 -13.71 38.46 -9.88
C GLN A 31 -13.34 38.13 -8.43
N GLU A 32 -13.55 39.07 -7.50
CA GLU A 32 -13.36 38.80 -6.08
C GLU A 32 -14.29 37.67 -5.61
N ALA A 33 -13.74 36.71 -4.87
CA ALA A 33 -14.46 35.53 -4.41
C ALA A 33 -13.85 34.95 -3.13
N GLU A 34 -14.69 34.40 -2.25
CA GLU A 34 -14.25 33.55 -1.15
C GLU A 34 -14.54 32.09 -1.46
N LEU A 35 -13.49 31.27 -1.46
CA LEU A 35 -13.56 29.83 -1.70
C LEU A 35 -13.48 29.08 -0.39
N LEU A 36 -14.33 28.06 -0.27
CA LEU A 36 -14.29 27.08 0.80
C LEU A 36 -14.22 25.71 0.17
N TYR A 37 -13.21 24.92 0.54
CA TYR A 37 -13.14 23.54 0.10
C TYR A 37 -12.62 22.62 1.19
N ARG A 38 -12.85 21.32 0.98
CA ARG A 38 -12.38 20.25 1.87
C ARG A 38 -12.17 18.98 1.07
N THR A 39 -11.39 18.07 1.63
CA THR A 39 -11.23 16.72 1.12
C THR A 39 -12.44 15.87 1.53
N VAL A 40 -12.94 15.07 0.60
CA VAL A 40 -14.01 14.10 0.82
C VAL A 40 -13.54 12.73 0.34
N GLN A 41 -14.23 11.67 0.75
CA GLN A 41 -13.84 10.30 0.42
C GLN A 41 -14.47 9.88 -0.90
N TRP A 42 -13.73 9.10 -1.68
CA TRP A 42 -14.28 8.41 -2.84
C TRP A 42 -15.31 7.37 -2.40
N ASP A 43 -16.42 7.33 -3.13
CA ASP A 43 -17.26 6.15 -3.20
C ASP A 43 -16.88 5.39 -4.47
N GLU A 44 -16.06 4.35 -4.33
CA GLU A 44 -15.56 3.57 -5.46
C GLU A 44 -16.69 2.90 -6.25
N SER A 45 -17.84 2.65 -5.62
CA SER A 45 -19.00 2.06 -6.32
C SER A 45 -19.53 2.97 -7.43
N LEU A 46 -19.27 4.28 -7.35
CA LEU A 46 -19.61 5.25 -8.41
C LEU A 46 -18.65 5.20 -9.60
N LEU A 47 -17.42 4.72 -9.39
CA LEU A 47 -16.38 4.67 -10.42
C LEU A 47 -16.39 3.37 -11.23
N GLN A 48 -16.75 2.25 -10.59
CA GLN A 48 -16.75 0.92 -11.21
C GLN A 48 -17.61 0.86 -12.50
N PRO A 49 -18.86 1.38 -12.54
CA PRO A 49 -19.68 1.34 -13.76
C PRO A 49 -19.10 2.16 -14.91
N ALA A 50 -18.29 3.17 -14.60
CA ALA A 50 -17.65 4.03 -15.59
C ALA A 50 -16.30 3.47 -16.08
N GLY A 51 -15.83 2.33 -15.55
CA GLY A 51 -14.51 1.80 -15.85
C GLY A 51 -13.39 2.77 -15.43
N LYS A 52 -13.59 3.44 -14.29
CA LYS A 52 -12.68 4.45 -13.75
C LYS A 52 -12.12 4.02 -12.40
N MET A 53 -11.00 4.62 -12.04
CA MET A 53 -10.34 4.45 -10.74
C MET A 53 -9.84 5.81 -10.26
N ALA A 54 -9.84 6.04 -8.95
CA ALA A 54 -9.32 7.28 -8.39
C ALA A 54 -7.86 7.50 -8.81
N ALA A 55 -7.51 8.74 -9.16
CA ALA A 55 -6.16 9.16 -9.51
C ALA A 55 -5.66 10.32 -8.63
N GLY A 56 -6.40 10.64 -7.57
CA GLY A 56 -6.10 11.72 -6.64
C GLY A 56 -7.18 11.88 -5.58
N MET A 57 -7.01 12.90 -4.76
CA MET A 57 -7.99 13.28 -3.75
C MET A 57 -9.28 13.83 -4.39
N LEU A 58 -10.39 13.71 -3.66
CA LEU A 58 -11.69 14.25 -4.03
C LEU A 58 -11.97 15.52 -3.23
N PHE A 59 -12.35 16.61 -3.89
CA PHE A 59 -12.52 17.93 -3.29
C PHE A 59 -13.97 18.40 -3.40
N ASP A 60 -14.61 18.69 -2.27
CA ASP A 60 -15.90 19.40 -2.19
C ASP A 60 -15.60 20.90 -2.13
N ILE A 61 -15.93 21.62 -3.20
CA ILE A 61 -15.55 23.02 -3.44
C ILE A 61 -16.81 23.88 -3.51
N LYS A 62 -16.78 25.00 -2.80
CA LYS A 62 -17.85 26.00 -2.74
C LYS A 62 -17.27 27.39 -2.89
N CYS A 63 -18.05 28.31 -3.44
CA CYS A 63 -17.69 29.71 -3.55
C CYS A 63 -18.82 30.60 -3.02
N SER A 64 -18.48 31.80 -2.56
CA SER A 64 -19.48 32.85 -2.31
C SER A 64 -20.21 33.27 -3.58
N GLU A 65 -19.52 33.18 -4.73
CA GLU A 65 -19.99 33.55 -6.07
C GLU A 65 -19.56 32.45 -7.04
N ASP A 66 -20.38 31.42 -7.26
CA ASP A 66 -19.96 30.23 -8.02
C ASP A 66 -19.51 30.54 -9.46
N ALA A 67 -20.12 31.54 -10.10
CA ALA A 67 -19.74 31.99 -11.44
C ALA A 67 -18.36 32.68 -11.49
N ALA A 68 -17.75 32.98 -10.34
CA ALA A 68 -16.43 33.60 -10.28
C ALA A 68 -15.31 32.63 -10.68
N VAL A 69 -15.48 31.32 -10.49
CA VAL A 69 -14.45 30.31 -10.84
C VAL A 69 -14.73 29.74 -12.23
N SER A 70 -13.77 29.93 -13.14
CA SER A 70 -13.88 29.47 -14.53
C SER A 70 -13.18 28.13 -14.77
N HIS A 71 -12.04 27.91 -14.12
CA HIS A 71 -11.23 26.70 -14.30
C HIS A 71 -10.65 26.24 -12.97
N LEU A 72 -10.41 24.92 -12.89
CA LEU A 72 -9.67 24.26 -11.82
C LEU A 72 -8.43 23.60 -12.40
N HIS A 73 -7.32 23.69 -11.68
CA HIS A 73 -6.18 22.83 -11.95
C HIS A 73 -6.03 21.87 -10.76
N LEU A 74 -6.29 20.59 -11.00
CA LEU A 74 -6.27 19.53 -9.99
C LEU A 74 -4.91 18.83 -10.01
N PRO A 75 -4.24 18.66 -8.85
CA PRO A 75 -2.92 18.03 -8.80
C PRO A 75 -2.98 16.52 -9.06
N HIS A 76 -2.09 16.01 -9.91
CA HIS A 76 -1.91 14.57 -10.14
C HIS A 76 -0.50 14.10 -9.77
N CYS A 77 -0.30 12.79 -9.81
CA CYS A 77 0.99 12.14 -9.55
C CYS A 77 1.53 11.37 -10.77
N GLU A 78 0.99 11.53 -11.97
CA GLU A 78 1.61 10.97 -13.18
C GLU A 78 3.03 11.50 -13.42
N ILE A 79 3.87 10.63 -13.97
CA ILE A 79 5.21 10.98 -14.43
C ILE A 79 5.15 11.15 -15.95
N MET A 80 5.44 12.36 -16.41
CA MET A 80 5.40 12.71 -17.82
C MET A 80 6.81 12.73 -18.41
N ASP A 81 7.37 11.55 -18.64
CA ASP A 81 8.62 11.39 -19.42
C ASP A 81 8.32 11.30 -20.95
N ALA A 82 7.04 11.09 -21.31
CA ALA A 82 6.48 11.10 -22.66
C ALA A 82 5.00 11.56 -22.60
N PRO A 83 4.37 11.91 -23.74
CA PRO A 83 2.93 12.22 -23.77
C PRO A 83 2.10 11.08 -23.19
N LEU A 84 1.18 11.41 -22.27
CA LEU A 84 0.27 10.44 -21.70
C LEU A 84 -0.71 9.93 -22.76
N PRO A 85 -1.14 8.66 -22.70
CA PRO A 85 -2.19 8.14 -23.57
C PRO A 85 -3.45 8.99 -23.49
N ASP A 86 -4.05 9.28 -24.65
CA ASP A 86 -5.31 10.01 -24.73
C ASP A 86 -6.39 9.31 -23.88
N GLY A 87 -7.06 10.07 -23.01
CA GLY A 87 -8.09 9.57 -22.12
C GLY A 87 -7.58 8.79 -20.89
N LEU A 88 -6.27 8.75 -20.64
CA LEU A 88 -5.72 8.17 -19.41
C LEU A 88 -6.28 8.88 -18.17
N LEU A 89 -6.22 10.21 -18.15
CA LEU A 89 -6.76 11.05 -17.08
C LEU A 89 -8.05 11.73 -17.52
N SER A 90 -9.00 11.81 -16.58
CA SER A 90 -10.24 12.56 -16.71
C SER A 90 -10.65 13.10 -15.34
N VAL A 91 -11.57 14.06 -15.31
CA VAL A 91 -12.07 14.62 -14.05
C VAL A 91 -13.51 14.19 -13.86
N VAL A 92 -13.81 13.65 -12.69
CA VAL A 92 -15.18 13.40 -12.25
C VAL A 92 -15.70 14.66 -11.56
N HIS A 93 -16.94 14.99 -11.89
CA HIS A 93 -17.71 16.07 -11.28
C HIS A 93 -19.03 15.48 -10.75
N ILE A 94 -19.22 15.54 -9.43
CA ILE A 94 -20.37 14.98 -8.72
C ILE A 94 -21.19 16.14 -8.15
N SER A 95 -22.36 16.36 -8.74
CA SER A 95 -23.37 17.30 -8.25
C SER A 95 -24.63 16.56 -7.81
N ASP A 96 -25.62 17.31 -7.32
CA ASP A 96 -26.93 16.77 -6.94
C ASP A 96 -27.64 16.05 -8.11
N ASP A 97 -27.28 16.39 -9.35
CA ASP A 97 -27.95 15.91 -10.56
C ASP A 97 -27.38 14.60 -11.13
N ALA A 98 -26.10 14.27 -10.88
CA ALA A 98 -25.44 12.97 -11.14
C ALA A 98 -23.90 13.11 -11.13
N LEU A 99 -23.22 11.96 -11.23
CA LEU A 99 -21.82 11.90 -11.63
C LEU A 99 -21.66 12.19 -13.13
N SER A 100 -20.74 13.09 -13.48
CA SER A 100 -20.37 13.44 -14.84
C SER A 100 -18.86 13.35 -15.04
N ILE A 101 -18.41 13.09 -16.28
CA ILE A 101 -16.98 13.02 -16.64
C ILE A 101 -16.64 14.23 -17.51
N ILE A 102 -15.69 15.02 -17.05
CA ILE A 102 -15.13 16.18 -17.73
C ILE A 102 -13.79 15.79 -18.35
N GLN A 103 -13.62 16.09 -19.64
CA GLN A 103 -12.35 15.90 -20.32
C GLN A 103 -11.37 17.03 -19.99
N PRO A 104 -10.10 16.72 -19.72
CA PRO A 104 -9.07 17.73 -19.54
C PRO A 104 -8.97 18.66 -20.75
N LEU A 105 -8.80 19.95 -20.51
CA LEU A 105 -8.38 20.91 -21.53
C LEU A 105 -6.87 20.80 -21.78
N GLU A 106 -6.12 20.57 -20.70
CA GLU A 106 -4.68 20.46 -20.68
C GLU A 106 -4.26 19.55 -19.53
N ILE A 107 -3.20 18.78 -19.73
CA ILE A 107 -2.51 18.03 -18.68
C ILE A 107 -1.06 18.49 -18.68
N THR A 108 -0.66 19.14 -17.60
CA THR A 108 0.70 19.63 -17.35
C THR A 108 1.49 18.58 -16.56
N ASP A 109 2.77 18.81 -16.29
CA ASP A 109 3.59 17.88 -15.48
C ASP A 109 3.04 17.62 -14.05
N THR A 110 2.12 18.46 -13.57
CA THR A 110 1.65 18.40 -12.18
C THR A 110 0.14 18.55 -12.01
N HIS A 111 -0.58 19.09 -12.99
CA HIS A 111 -2.00 19.37 -12.89
C HIS A 111 -2.80 19.00 -14.14
N VAL A 112 -4.03 18.55 -13.90
CA VAL A 112 -5.10 18.44 -14.90
C VAL A 112 -5.94 19.72 -14.88
N VAL A 113 -6.04 20.40 -16.01
CA VAL A 113 -6.81 21.65 -16.17
C VAL A 113 -8.19 21.33 -16.75
N VAL A 114 -9.25 21.80 -16.09
CA VAL A 114 -10.63 21.65 -16.56
C VAL A 114 -11.43 22.94 -16.45
N GLN A 115 -12.34 23.14 -17.39
CA GLN A 115 -13.38 24.15 -17.26
C GLN A 115 -14.43 23.69 -16.26
N VAL A 116 -14.83 24.60 -15.37
CA VAL A 116 -15.83 24.32 -14.33
C VAL A 116 -17.23 24.62 -14.87
N PRO A 117 -18.16 23.65 -14.86
CA PRO A 117 -19.55 23.92 -15.19
C PRO A 117 -20.26 24.68 -14.06
N HIS A 118 -20.10 24.21 -12.82
CA HIS A 118 -20.48 24.84 -11.56
C HIS A 118 -19.67 24.17 -10.45
N LEU A 119 -19.58 24.81 -9.28
CA LEU A 119 -18.80 24.26 -8.16
C LEU A 119 -19.58 23.18 -7.39
N SER A 120 -18.92 22.07 -7.13
CA SER A 120 -19.42 20.93 -6.36
C SER A 120 -18.24 20.05 -5.97
N VAL A 121 -18.34 18.73 -6.14
CA VAL A 121 -17.28 17.77 -5.84
C VAL A 121 -16.51 17.39 -7.10
N PHE A 122 -15.17 17.52 -7.05
CA PHE A 122 -14.26 17.23 -8.17
C PHE A 122 -13.11 16.32 -7.78
N GLY A 123 -12.75 15.38 -8.65
CA GLY A 123 -11.61 14.49 -8.44
C GLY A 123 -11.07 13.92 -9.74
N ILE A 124 -9.77 13.66 -9.79
CA ILE A 124 -9.12 13.07 -10.97
C ILE A 124 -9.33 11.56 -10.94
N VAL A 125 -9.60 10.97 -12.10
CA VAL A 125 -9.72 9.52 -12.28
C VAL A 125 -8.90 9.02 -13.47
N TRP A 126 -8.34 7.83 -13.32
CA TRP A 126 -7.75 7.05 -14.40
C TRP A 126 -8.80 6.24 -15.15
N SER A 127 -8.53 5.98 -16.43
CA SER A 127 -9.14 4.87 -17.16
C SER A 127 -8.59 3.54 -16.66
N SER A 128 -9.46 2.66 -16.13
CA SER A 128 -9.04 1.33 -15.64
C SER A 128 -8.37 0.50 -16.75
N LEU A 129 -8.82 0.66 -18.00
CA LEU A 129 -8.27 -0.04 -19.15
C LEU A 129 -6.85 0.42 -19.53
N LEU A 130 -6.58 1.72 -19.39
CA LEU A 130 -5.28 2.29 -19.74
C LEU A 130 -4.30 2.21 -18.57
N ARG A 131 -4.79 1.99 -17.34
CA ARG A 131 -3.96 1.92 -16.13
C ARG A 131 -3.58 0.49 -15.72
N LEU A 132 -3.84 -0.51 -16.56
CA LEU A 132 -3.41 -1.90 -16.33
C LEU A 132 -1.89 -2.10 -16.40
N TRP A 133 -1.12 -1.11 -16.84
CA TRP A 133 0.34 -1.16 -16.91
C TRP A 133 0.98 -0.74 -15.57
N THR A 134 2.09 -1.39 -15.19
CA THR A 134 2.90 -1.09 -14.00
C THR A 134 3.80 0.12 -14.21
N GLU A 135 3.18 1.28 -14.49
CA GLU A 135 3.92 2.54 -14.63
C GLU A 135 4.13 3.21 -13.27
N PRO A 136 5.30 3.83 -13.04
CA PRO A 136 5.57 4.55 -11.82
C PRO A 136 4.76 5.85 -11.75
N VAL A 137 4.31 6.15 -10.53
CA VAL A 137 3.82 7.48 -10.15
C VAL A 137 4.89 8.27 -9.43
N SER A 138 4.77 9.58 -9.49
CA SER A 138 5.46 10.47 -8.59
C SER A 138 4.97 10.18 -7.16
N GLY A 139 5.84 9.57 -6.37
CA GLY A 139 5.62 9.26 -4.98
C GLY A 139 6.35 10.23 -4.05
N GLN A 140 6.16 10.01 -2.76
CA GLN A 140 6.84 10.69 -1.67
C GLN A 140 7.04 9.76 -0.48
N VAL A 141 8.15 9.96 0.23
CA VAL A 141 8.46 9.34 1.52
C VAL A 141 8.23 10.37 2.63
N LEU A 142 7.24 10.12 3.49
CA LEU A 142 6.99 10.94 4.67
C LEU A 142 7.47 10.23 5.93
N LEU A 143 8.09 11.00 6.82
CA LEU A 143 8.69 10.50 8.05
C LEU A 143 8.10 11.18 9.27
N PHE A 144 7.77 10.38 10.28
CA PHE A 144 7.15 10.84 11.50
C PHE A 144 7.86 10.21 12.71
N LEU A 145 8.48 11.04 13.55
CA LEU A 145 9.19 10.60 14.74
C LEU A 145 8.25 10.61 15.95
N GLY A 146 8.10 9.46 16.59
CA GLY A 146 7.29 9.29 17.78
C GLY A 146 8.01 9.78 19.04
N PRO A 147 7.28 9.97 20.15
CA PRO A 147 7.90 10.28 21.43
C PRO A 147 8.82 9.14 21.89
N PRO A 148 9.94 9.44 22.57
CA PRO A 148 10.82 8.41 23.12
C PRO A 148 10.08 7.58 24.19
N ASN A 149 10.36 6.28 24.25
CA ASN A 149 9.88 5.39 25.30
C ASN A 149 10.99 5.11 26.33
N PRO A 150 10.98 5.78 27.50
CA PRO A 150 12.06 5.68 28.48
C PRO A 150 12.19 4.28 29.09
N ARG A 151 11.11 3.48 29.12
CA ARG A 151 11.16 2.13 29.68
C ARG A 151 11.91 1.16 28.79
N LYS A 152 11.72 1.29 27.47
CA LYS A 152 12.36 0.42 26.47
C LYS A 152 13.67 1.00 25.92
N GLN A 153 13.98 2.28 26.20
CA GLN A 153 15.09 3.01 25.58
C GLN A 153 15.01 2.98 24.04
N ARG A 154 13.78 3.04 23.50
CA ARG A 154 13.49 3.00 22.08
C ARG A 154 12.56 4.14 21.67
N GLN A 155 12.66 4.56 20.42
CA GLN A 155 11.84 5.56 19.78
C GLN A 155 11.39 5.04 18.43
N LYS A 156 10.12 5.27 18.08
CA LYS A 156 9.56 4.84 16.80
C LYS A 156 9.74 5.93 15.74
N LEU A 157 10.13 5.52 14.55
CA LEU A 157 10.10 6.32 13.34
C LEU A 157 9.15 5.65 12.35
N ASN A 158 8.04 6.29 12.05
CA ASN A 158 7.08 5.83 11.05
C ASN A 158 7.48 6.37 9.68
N MET A 159 7.54 5.50 8.69
CA MET A 159 7.74 5.83 7.28
C MET A 159 6.47 5.52 6.50
N LEU A 160 6.01 6.48 5.71
CA LEU A 160 4.87 6.32 4.81
C LEU A 160 5.35 6.53 3.36
N LEU A 161 5.05 5.55 2.51
CA LEU A 161 5.14 5.67 1.07
C LEU A 161 3.78 6.09 0.54
N LEU A 162 3.70 7.24 -0.12
CA LEU A 162 2.43 7.81 -0.59
C LEU A 162 2.56 8.42 -1.98
N PRO A 163 1.49 8.50 -2.78
CA PRO A 163 1.42 9.36 -3.95
C PRO A 163 1.74 10.82 -3.64
N ARG A 164 2.42 11.53 -4.54
CA ARG A 164 2.83 12.94 -4.34
C ARG A 164 1.65 13.92 -4.27
N ASN A 165 0.50 13.56 -4.82
CA ASN A 165 -0.71 14.38 -4.77
C ASN A 165 -1.52 14.21 -3.47
N ILE A 166 -0.97 13.57 -2.44
CA ILE A 166 -1.49 13.57 -1.07
C ILE A 166 -0.79 14.66 -0.26
N HIS A 167 -1.57 15.46 0.44
CA HIS A 167 -1.05 16.64 1.15
C HIS A 167 -0.53 16.31 2.55
N LEU A 168 0.62 16.89 2.90
CA LEU A 168 1.29 16.64 4.18
C LEU A 168 0.41 16.95 5.39
N ASP A 169 -0.42 17.99 5.34
CA ASP A 169 -1.27 18.39 6.47
C ASP A 169 -2.31 17.32 6.80
N GLU A 170 -2.91 16.69 5.79
CA GLU A 170 -3.88 15.60 5.96
C GLU A 170 -3.24 14.38 6.63
N VAL A 171 -1.99 14.06 6.28
CA VAL A 171 -1.25 12.94 6.87
C VAL A 171 -0.77 13.30 8.29
N THR A 172 -0.30 14.53 8.49
CA THR A 172 0.26 14.99 9.77
C THR A 172 -0.77 14.98 10.88
N GLU A 173 -1.99 15.42 10.62
CA GLU A 173 -3.07 15.38 11.60
C GLU A 173 -3.40 13.94 12.04
N ARG A 174 -3.30 12.97 11.13
CA ARG A 174 -3.56 11.53 11.41
C ARG A 174 -2.41 10.86 12.16
N GLN A 175 -1.19 11.35 12.02
CA GLN A 175 0.01 10.77 12.64
C GLN A 175 0.29 11.33 14.05
N LYS A 176 -0.48 12.29 14.56
CA LYS A 176 -0.33 12.79 15.93
C LYS A 176 -0.37 11.63 16.95
N PRO A 177 0.51 11.62 17.96
CA PRO A 177 1.40 12.71 18.40
C PRO A 177 2.80 12.71 17.75
N TYR A 178 3.02 12.01 16.64
CA TYR A 178 4.32 11.96 15.99
C TYR A 178 4.64 13.30 15.28
N VAL A 179 5.92 13.65 15.23
CA VAL A 179 6.41 14.89 14.61
C VAL A 179 6.95 14.59 13.22
N ASN A 180 6.50 15.33 12.20
CA ASN A 180 7.02 15.19 10.85
C ASN A 180 8.50 15.64 10.78
N ILE A 181 9.35 14.80 10.19
CA ILE A 181 10.73 15.16 9.85
C ILE A 181 10.74 15.78 8.46
N LYS A 182 11.23 17.02 8.35
CA LYS A 182 11.29 17.74 7.09
C LYS A 182 12.49 17.28 6.28
N THR A 183 12.23 16.69 5.11
CA THR A 183 13.27 16.26 4.18
C THR A 183 12.74 16.22 2.75
N ALA A 184 13.64 16.11 1.77
CA ALA A 184 13.25 15.92 0.38
C ALA A 184 12.63 14.54 0.19
N SER A 185 11.31 14.51 0.01
CA SER A 185 10.48 13.29 0.03
C SER A 185 10.28 12.63 -1.34
N ASN A 186 10.42 13.36 -2.45
CA ASN A 186 10.06 12.87 -3.78
C ASN A 186 10.78 11.56 -4.16
N CYS A 187 10.04 10.62 -4.74
CA CYS A 187 10.53 9.36 -5.32
C CYS A 187 9.61 8.89 -6.47
N LYS A 188 9.94 7.76 -7.10
CA LYS A 188 9.07 7.07 -8.07
C LYS A 188 8.56 5.78 -7.40
N LEU A 189 7.25 5.55 -7.40
CA LEU A 189 6.64 4.36 -6.79
C LEU A 189 5.73 3.67 -7.80
N ILE A 190 5.69 2.34 -7.80
CA ILE A 190 4.86 1.53 -8.69
C ILE A 190 3.83 0.80 -7.83
N LYS A 191 2.55 0.94 -8.19
CA LYS A 191 1.43 0.26 -7.52
C LYS A 191 1.64 -1.26 -7.52
N ASP A 192 1.29 -1.90 -6.41
CA ASP A 192 1.38 -3.36 -6.18
C ASP A 192 2.83 -3.91 -6.21
N GLN A 193 3.83 -3.02 -6.16
CA GLN A 193 5.24 -3.42 -6.06
C GLN A 193 5.67 -3.49 -4.60
N ILE A 194 6.51 -4.47 -4.26
CA ILE A 194 7.08 -4.63 -2.93
C ILE A 194 8.28 -3.70 -2.74
N TYR A 195 8.32 -3.03 -1.58
CA TYR A 195 9.41 -2.18 -1.14
C TYR A 195 10.01 -2.68 0.18
N THR A 196 11.27 -2.35 0.41
CA THR A 196 12.01 -2.65 1.64
C THR A 196 12.72 -1.41 2.16
N VAL A 197 13.01 -1.38 3.46
CA VAL A 197 13.74 -0.28 4.09
C VAL A 197 14.98 -0.81 4.80
N ASP A 198 16.13 -0.25 4.45
CA ASP A 198 17.37 -0.42 5.19
C ASP A 198 17.61 0.80 6.09
N CYS A 199 17.90 0.51 7.37
CA CYS A 199 18.32 1.50 8.36
C CYS A 199 19.34 0.84 9.29
N PRO A 200 20.65 1.06 9.09
CA PRO A 200 21.70 0.44 9.90
C PRO A 200 21.59 0.74 11.40
N GLU A 201 21.03 1.91 11.74
CA GLU A 201 20.84 2.36 13.13
C GLU A 201 19.57 1.76 13.78
N ALA A 202 18.71 1.11 13.00
CA ALA A 202 17.50 0.49 13.51
C ALA A 202 17.81 -0.76 14.33
N SER A 203 17.13 -0.88 15.47
CA SER A 203 17.11 -2.11 16.24
C SER A 203 16.17 -3.16 15.63
N TYR A 204 15.12 -2.70 14.94
CA TYR A 204 14.13 -3.54 14.27
C TYR A 204 13.32 -2.71 13.28
N ILE A 205 12.89 -3.31 12.18
CA ILE A 205 12.02 -2.72 11.16
C ILE A 205 10.87 -3.69 10.92
N GLN A 206 9.64 -3.19 10.88
CA GLN A 206 8.47 -3.99 10.51
C GLN A 206 7.50 -3.23 9.60
N PRO A 207 6.84 -3.95 8.68
CA PRO A 207 7.21 -5.30 8.24
C PRO A 207 8.61 -5.30 7.55
N PRO A 208 9.23 -6.46 7.28
CA PRO A 208 10.50 -6.51 6.56
C PRO A 208 10.38 -6.00 5.11
N GLU A 209 9.21 -6.19 4.51
CA GLU A 209 8.83 -5.74 3.18
C GLU A 209 7.34 -5.43 3.17
N GLU A 210 6.90 -4.50 2.32
CA GLU A 210 5.50 -4.08 2.23
C GLU A 210 5.15 -3.75 0.78
N GLU A 211 3.92 -4.06 0.37
CA GLU A 211 3.41 -3.71 -0.95
C GLU A 211 2.97 -2.23 -1.00
N PHE A 212 3.35 -1.50 -2.04
CA PHE A 212 2.88 -0.13 -2.22
C PHE A 212 1.46 -0.10 -2.78
N GLU A 213 0.52 0.20 -1.90
CA GLU A 213 -0.85 0.50 -2.27
C GLU A 213 -1.00 1.97 -2.68
N LEU A 214 -1.70 2.18 -3.79
CA LEU A 214 -1.99 3.51 -4.30
C LEU A 214 -3.34 3.98 -3.73
N ASP A 215 -3.30 4.42 -2.47
CA ASP A 215 -4.45 4.93 -1.72
C ASP A 215 -4.45 6.47 -1.65
N PHE A 216 -5.63 7.09 -1.70
CA PHE A 216 -5.85 8.54 -1.58
C PHE A 216 -6.57 8.93 -0.29
N GLY A 217 -6.58 8.02 0.70
CA GLY A 217 -7.13 8.23 2.01
C GLY A 217 -8.57 7.72 2.15
N PRO A 218 -9.17 7.89 3.34
CA PRO A 218 -8.79 8.84 4.39
C PRO A 218 -7.72 8.31 5.37
N ASN A 219 -7.39 7.02 5.32
CA ASN A 219 -6.61 6.33 6.33
C ASN A 219 -5.19 6.09 5.83
N TYR A 220 -4.27 7.00 6.16
CA TYR A 220 -2.86 6.85 5.78
C TYR A 220 -2.15 5.95 6.78
N HIS A 221 -2.05 4.67 6.43
CA HIS A 221 -1.36 3.66 7.24
C HIS A 221 0.16 3.82 7.14
N THR A 222 0.84 3.56 8.25
CA THR A 222 2.31 3.51 8.28
C THR A 222 2.78 2.33 7.45
N THR A 223 3.63 2.58 6.45
CA THR A 223 4.22 1.52 5.60
C THR A 223 5.31 0.76 6.34
N PHE A 224 6.19 1.47 7.06
CA PHE A 224 7.23 0.84 7.89
C PHE A 224 7.33 1.52 9.26
N GLU A 225 7.34 0.72 10.32
CA GLU A 225 7.73 1.13 11.66
C GLU A 225 9.20 0.77 11.91
N ILE A 226 10.01 1.78 12.20
CA ILE A 226 11.45 1.65 12.43
C ILE A 226 11.72 1.96 13.90
N ASP A 227 12.14 0.95 14.66
CA ASP A 227 12.48 1.11 16.07
C ASP A 227 13.96 1.51 16.21
N LEU A 228 14.20 2.73 16.69
CA LEU A 228 15.53 3.31 16.92
C LEU A 228 15.87 3.32 18.42
N PRO A 229 17.15 3.18 18.81
CA PRO A 229 17.61 3.56 20.15
C PRO A 229 17.32 5.03 20.45
N THR A 230 16.96 5.38 21.70
CA THR A 230 16.65 6.78 22.09
C THR A 230 17.84 7.73 22.00
N ASN A 231 19.07 7.22 22.02
CA ASN A 231 20.30 8.00 21.87
C ASN A 231 20.75 8.17 20.42
N THR A 232 19.97 7.70 19.44
CA THR A 232 20.27 7.89 18.01
C THR A 232 20.27 9.38 17.67
N GLU A 233 21.31 9.85 16.99
CA GLU A 233 21.47 11.25 16.59
C GLU A 233 21.37 11.41 15.08
N GLU A 234 21.95 10.48 14.33
CA GLU A 234 21.83 10.44 12.88
C GLU A 234 21.25 9.10 12.44
N VAL A 235 20.47 9.10 11.37
CA VAL A 235 19.98 7.87 10.72
C VAL A 235 20.19 7.92 9.22
N ILE A 236 20.51 6.77 8.63
CA ILE A 236 20.57 6.58 7.19
C ILE A 236 19.40 5.69 6.80
N LEU A 237 18.48 6.26 6.02
CA LEU A 237 17.32 5.54 5.50
C LEU A 237 17.49 5.30 4.02
N LEU A 238 17.27 4.07 3.60
CA LEU A 238 17.30 3.65 2.20
C LEU A 238 16.07 2.82 1.88
N VAL A 239 15.26 3.28 0.94
CA VAL A 239 14.10 2.55 0.41
C VAL A 239 14.54 1.88 -0.89
N LYS A 240 14.28 0.58 -1.00
CA LYS A 240 14.58 -0.23 -2.18
C LYS A 240 13.33 -0.85 -2.76
N ASP A 241 13.34 -1.04 -4.07
CA ASP A 241 12.31 -1.79 -4.78
C ASP A 241 12.53 -3.31 -4.70
N GLN A 242 11.62 -4.10 -5.26
CA GLN A 242 11.73 -5.57 -5.32
C GLN A 242 12.96 -6.08 -6.09
N ARG A 243 13.62 -5.23 -6.89
CA ARG A 243 14.87 -5.55 -7.62
C ARG A 243 16.11 -5.12 -6.83
N GLN A 244 15.93 -4.69 -5.57
CA GLN A 244 16.97 -4.16 -4.68
C GLN A 244 17.63 -2.87 -5.20
N MET A 245 16.96 -2.14 -6.09
CA MET A 245 17.42 -0.85 -6.59
C MET A 245 17.06 0.26 -5.60
N GLU A 246 17.98 1.20 -5.37
CA GLU A 246 17.73 2.35 -4.50
C GLU A 246 16.72 3.31 -5.15
N VAL A 247 15.57 3.50 -4.49
CA VAL A 247 14.50 4.40 -4.96
C VAL A 247 14.54 5.73 -4.20
N TRP A 248 14.95 5.71 -2.93
CA TRP A 248 15.07 6.89 -2.10
C TRP A 248 16.11 6.70 -1.00
N ARG A 249 16.97 7.69 -0.78
CA ARG A 249 18.00 7.65 0.27
C ARG A 249 18.17 9.00 0.95
N ARG A 250 18.18 9.02 2.28
CA ARG A 250 18.48 10.21 3.08
C ARG A 250 19.31 9.88 4.32
N LYS A 251 20.21 10.81 4.65
CA LYS A 251 20.81 10.92 5.97
C LYS A 251 20.06 12.03 6.72
N LEU A 252 19.64 11.77 7.95
CA LEU A 252 18.85 12.69 8.76
C LEU A 252 19.52 12.92 10.11
N ASP A 253 19.46 14.16 10.59
CA ASP A 253 19.81 14.54 11.97
C ASP A 253 18.54 14.58 12.82
N LEU A 254 18.50 13.79 13.88
CA LEU A 254 17.39 13.64 14.81
C LEU A 254 17.54 14.53 16.05
N THR A 255 18.67 15.21 16.23
CA THR A 255 18.94 16.03 17.42
C THR A 255 17.95 17.19 17.57
N GLU A 256 17.54 17.80 16.44
CA GLU A 256 16.55 18.88 16.40
C GLU A 256 15.14 18.44 16.83
N TYR A 257 14.86 17.14 16.80
CA TYR A 257 13.56 16.55 17.12
C TYR A 257 13.51 15.96 18.53
N ARG A 258 14.59 16.08 19.31
CA ARG A 258 14.59 15.69 20.72
C ARG A 258 13.75 16.67 21.52
N VAL A 259 12.71 16.17 22.18
CA VAL A 259 12.05 16.93 23.24
C VAL A 259 13.06 17.05 24.38
N PRO A 260 13.40 18.27 24.86
CA PRO A 260 14.23 18.43 26.04
C PRO A 260 13.61 17.62 27.17
N ALA A 261 14.41 16.78 27.83
CA ALA A 261 13.94 16.12 29.04
C ALA A 261 13.49 17.22 30.00
N VAL A 262 12.19 17.30 30.29
CA VAL A 262 11.68 18.22 31.30
C VAL A 262 12.44 17.90 32.58
N ASP A 263 13.22 18.87 33.04
CA ASP A 263 13.90 18.82 34.33
C ASP A 263 12.90 18.30 35.37
N ARG A 264 13.29 17.24 36.07
CA ARG A 264 12.50 16.72 37.18
C ARG A 264 12.22 17.89 38.13
N VAL A 265 10.96 18.28 38.24
CA VAL A 265 10.52 19.25 39.25
C VAL A 265 10.99 18.72 40.61
N PRO A 266 11.73 19.51 41.41
CA PRO A 266 12.17 19.09 42.74
C PRO A 266 10.96 18.75 43.61
N ALA A 267 11.03 17.63 44.31
CA ALA A 267 9.99 17.17 45.21
C ALA A 267 9.97 18.00 46.50
N GLU A 268 9.17 19.06 46.55
CA GLU A 268 8.65 19.70 47.77
C GLU A 268 7.24 20.19 47.40
N ASP A 269 6.16 19.92 48.14
CA ASP A 269 5.99 20.19 49.56
C ASP A 269 4.84 19.32 50.14
N ARG A 270 4.98 18.95 51.40
CA ARG A 270 3.98 18.19 52.17
C ARG A 270 2.84 19.11 52.56
N VAL A 271 1.59 18.74 52.31
CA VAL A 271 0.45 19.33 53.01
C VAL A 271 -0.40 18.26 53.67
N LEU A 272 -0.73 18.59 54.92
CA LEU A 272 -1.15 17.76 56.03
C LEU A 272 -2.57 17.18 55.88
N ALA A 273 -2.79 16.09 56.61
CA ALA A 273 -4.06 15.42 56.84
C ALA A 273 -5.16 16.34 57.41
N VAL A 274 -6.42 15.93 57.19
CA VAL A 274 -7.69 16.17 57.93
C VAL A 274 -8.82 15.81 56.92
N ASP A 275 -9.90 15.06 57.19
CA ASP A 275 -10.49 14.53 58.41
C ASP A 275 -11.35 13.28 58.10
N ARG A 276 -11.70 12.54 59.16
CA ARG A 276 -12.52 11.32 59.19
C ARG A 276 -13.95 11.47 58.65
N VAL A 277 -14.50 10.38 58.10
CA VAL A 277 -15.95 10.09 58.11
C VAL A 277 -16.15 8.65 58.61
N PRO A 278 -17.13 8.38 59.51
CA PRO A 278 -17.25 7.10 60.20
C PRO A 278 -18.05 6.05 59.41
N ALA A 279 -17.76 4.78 59.74
CA ALA A 279 -18.38 3.56 59.22
C ALA A 279 -19.84 3.39 59.66
N VAL A 280 -20.56 2.51 58.93
CA VAL A 280 -21.72 1.62 59.26
C VAL A 280 -22.37 1.25 57.90
N ASP A 281 -22.78 0.03 57.52
CA ASP A 281 -23.06 -1.21 58.24
C ASP A 281 -22.85 -2.46 57.34
N ARG A 282 -22.81 -3.63 57.99
CA ARG A 282 -22.51 -4.98 57.46
C ARG A 282 -23.59 -5.60 56.57
N VAL A 283 -23.17 -6.57 55.74
CA VAL A 283 -23.95 -7.80 55.43
C VAL A 283 -22.99 -9.02 55.46
N PRO A 284 -23.40 -10.19 55.99
CA PRO A 284 -22.48 -11.24 56.44
C PRO A 284 -22.12 -12.28 55.37
N ALA A 285 -21.00 -12.96 55.64
CA ALA A 285 -20.40 -14.07 54.90
C ALA A 285 -21.15 -15.39 55.08
N VAL A 286 -20.91 -16.34 54.16
CA VAL A 286 -20.85 -17.83 54.25
C VAL A 286 -20.67 -18.32 52.78
N ASP A 287 -19.87 -19.30 52.36
CA ASP A 287 -18.88 -20.21 52.96
C ASP A 287 -17.96 -20.73 51.82
N ARG A 288 -16.73 -21.13 52.20
CA ARG A 288 -15.88 -22.28 51.75
C ARG A 288 -15.83 -22.65 50.25
N VAL A 289 -14.66 -22.99 49.67
CA VAL A 289 -13.89 -24.23 49.95
C VAL A 289 -12.39 -24.04 49.65
N LEU A 290 -11.59 -24.80 50.42
CA LEU A 290 -10.13 -24.88 50.45
C LEU A 290 -9.49 -25.51 49.20
N ALA A 291 -8.22 -25.16 49.03
CA ALA A 291 -7.25 -25.62 48.05
C ALA A 291 -7.18 -27.14 47.84
N VAL A 292 -6.88 -27.57 46.60
CA VAL A 292 -6.15 -28.83 46.31
C VAL A 292 -5.31 -28.69 45.03
N ASP A 293 -4.02 -28.92 45.24
CA ASP A 293 -2.98 -29.56 44.41
C ASP A 293 -2.48 -29.02 43.07
N ARG A 294 -1.24 -29.48 42.84
CA ARG A 294 -0.14 -28.95 42.06
C ARG A 294 0.26 -30.04 41.06
N VAL A 295 0.70 -29.59 39.86
CA VAL A 295 1.56 -30.25 38.84
C VAL A 295 1.02 -31.55 38.15
N PRO A 296 1.52 -32.00 36.97
CA PRO A 296 2.76 -31.60 36.27
C PRO A 296 2.71 -31.36 34.74
N ALA A 297 3.86 -30.88 34.25
CA ALA A 297 4.27 -30.85 32.86
C ALA A 297 4.24 -32.24 32.21
N VAL A 298 3.94 -32.28 30.91
CA VAL A 298 4.00 -33.49 30.09
C VAL A 298 5.05 -33.34 28.99
N ASP A 299 5.72 -34.47 28.80
CA ASP A 299 6.97 -34.73 28.12
C ASP A 299 7.05 -34.41 26.62
N ARG A 300 8.31 -34.24 26.22
CA ARG A 300 8.85 -34.29 24.87
C ARG A 300 8.48 -35.59 24.16
N VAL A 301 8.21 -35.49 22.86
CA VAL A 301 8.12 -36.62 21.92
C VAL A 301 9.46 -36.80 21.20
N PRO A 302 9.97 -38.03 20.98
CA PRO A 302 11.35 -38.29 20.59
C PRO A 302 11.60 -38.24 19.08
N ALA A 303 12.89 -38.18 18.75
CA ALA A 303 13.47 -38.29 17.41
C ALA A 303 13.21 -39.66 16.78
N VAL A 304 13.07 -39.67 15.45
CA VAL A 304 13.03 -40.88 14.62
C VAL A 304 14.28 -40.97 13.76
N ASP A 305 14.78 -42.19 13.66
CA ASP A 305 16.08 -42.64 13.17
C ASP A 305 16.45 -42.30 11.72
N ARG A 306 17.76 -42.13 11.52
CA ARG A 306 18.49 -42.31 10.26
C ARG A 306 18.64 -43.80 9.94
N VAL A 307 18.69 -44.20 8.66
CA VAL A 307 19.82 -44.86 7.91
C VAL A 307 19.39 -45.02 6.41
N PRO A 308 20.25 -45.38 5.42
CA PRO A 308 21.69 -45.17 5.18
C PRO A 308 22.02 -44.46 3.85
N ALA A 309 23.27 -43.99 3.76
CA ALA A 309 23.96 -43.67 2.53
C ALA A 309 24.44 -44.96 1.81
N GLY A 310 24.36 -45.00 0.48
CA GLY A 310 24.91 -46.07 -0.34
C GLY A 310 25.22 -45.63 -1.77
N SER A 311 26.53 -45.57 -2.05
CA SER A 311 27.23 -45.68 -3.34
C SER A 311 27.07 -44.61 -4.44
N GLN A 312 28.25 -44.09 -4.79
CA GLN A 312 28.61 -43.24 -5.91
C GLN A 312 28.18 -43.81 -7.27
N GLN A 313 27.67 -42.96 -8.15
CA GLN A 313 28.14 -42.85 -9.53
C GLN A 313 27.94 -41.40 -10.00
N GLN A 314 29.06 -40.70 -10.16
CA GLN A 314 29.15 -39.49 -10.97
C GLN A 314 28.90 -39.85 -12.45
N THR A 315 28.55 -38.81 -13.22
CA THR A 315 28.35 -38.73 -14.68
C THR A 315 26.93 -39.07 -15.16
N GLY A 316 26.08 -38.04 -15.32
CA GLY A 316 24.78 -38.21 -16.00
C GLY A 316 23.74 -37.09 -15.89
N ALA A 317 23.93 -36.08 -15.02
CA ALA A 317 22.86 -35.11 -14.73
C ALA A 317 22.52 -34.12 -15.87
N GLN A 318 23.23 -34.13 -16.99
CA GLN A 318 22.91 -33.27 -18.15
C GLN A 318 22.33 -34.03 -19.35
N GLN A 319 22.08 -35.35 -19.24
CA GLN A 319 21.54 -36.16 -20.35
C GLN A 319 20.16 -36.78 -20.10
N TRP A 320 19.58 -36.67 -18.89
CA TRP A 320 18.32 -37.35 -18.56
C TRP A 320 17.05 -36.46 -18.69
N THR A 321 17.19 -35.13 -18.67
CA THR A 321 16.03 -34.21 -18.71
C THR A 321 15.38 -34.04 -20.09
N ASP A 322 16.01 -34.57 -21.14
CA ASP A 322 15.52 -34.47 -22.54
C ASP A 322 14.70 -35.68 -23.03
N ARG A 323 14.59 -36.76 -22.23
CA ARG A 323 13.94 -38.02 -22.67
C ARG A 323 12.50 -38.21 -22.21
N VAL A 324 12.01 -37.39 -21.27
CA VAL A 324 10.64 -37.50 -20.75
C VAL A 324 9.78 -36.42 -21.41
N PRO A 325 8.71 -36.79 -22.14
CA PRO A 325 7.78 -35.82 -22.71
C PRO A 325 7.29 -34.82 -21.66
N ALA A 326 7.09 -33.56 -22.07
CA ALA A 326 6.75 -32.50 -21.13
C ALA A 326 5.38 -32.75 -20.45
N GLU A 327 4.46 -33.44 -21.12
CA GLU A 327 3.18 -33.87 -20.53
C GLU A 327 3.36 -34.79 -19.32
N ASP A 328 4.33 -35.71 -19.36
CA ASP A 328 4.61 -36.66 -18.28
C ASP A 328 5.30 -35.97 -17.10
N ARG A 329 6.13 -34.96 -17.39
CA ARG A 329 6.73 -34.08 -16.37
C ARG A 329 5.63 -33.31 -15.63
N LEU A 330 4.70 -32.68 -16.36
CA LEU A 330 3.55 -32.00 -15.76
C LEU A 330 2.66 -32.96 -14.96
N LEU A 331 2.47 -34.19 -15.43
CA LEU A 331 1.70 -35.21 -14.70
C LEU A 331 2.34 -35.54 -13.35
N SER A 332 3.67 -35.69 -13.32
CA SER A 332 4.41 -36.04 -12.10
C SER A 332 4.32 -34.95 -11.02
N VAL A 333 4.30 -33.68 -11.42
CA VAL A 333 4.26 -32.54 -10.48
C VAL A 333 2.85 -32.01 -10.23
N ARG A 334 1.84 -32.51 -10.94
CA ARG A 334 0.47 -32.00 -10.96
C ARG A 334 -0.11 -31.73 -9.57
N LYS A 335 0.09 -32.65 -8.64
CA LYS A 335 -0.42 -32.52 -7.26
C LYS A 335 0.26 -31.36 -6.52
N THR A 336 1.57 -31.22 -6.65
CA THR A 336 2.36 -30.17 -6.01
C THR A 336 2.03 -28.80 -6.61
N PHE A 337 1.95 -28.73 -7.95
CA PHE A 337 1.53 -27.51 -8.66
C PHE A 337 0.17 -27.01 -8.16
N VAL A 338 -0.85 -27.87 -8.14
CA VAL A 338 -2.21 -27.50 -7.67
C VAL A 338 -2.23 -27.01 -6.22
N ASN A 339 -1.37 -27.57 -5.36
CA ASN A 339 -1.34 -27.18 -3.95
C ASN A 339 -0.59 -25.87 -3.71
N ARG A 340 0.49 -25.60 -4.46
CA ARG A 340 1.43 -24.50 -4.16
C ARG A 340 1.25 -23.28 -5.05
N VAL A 341 0.72 -23.42 -6.27
CA VAL A 341 0.52 -22.29 -7.17
C VAL A 341 -0.41 -21.26 -6.54
N SER A 342 0.05 -20.01 -6.41
CA SER A 342 -0.77 -18.91 -5.90
C SER A 342 -1.83 -18.49 -6.92
N GLY A 343 -2.86 -17.77 -6.48
CA GLY A 343 -3.87 -17.24 -7.40
C GLY A 343 -3.29 -16.26 -8.41
N ALA A 344 -2.32 -15.45 -7.98
CA ALA A 344 -1.62 -14.48 -8.82
C ALA A 344 -0.77 -15.16 -9.90
N VAL A 345 0.07 -16.14 -9.51
CA VAL A 345 0.89 -16.92 -10.45
C VAL A 345 0.01 -17.67 -11.44
N LEU A 346 -1.09 -18.29 -10.98
CA LEU A 346 -2.04 -18.96 -11.88
C LEU A 346 -2.67 -18.00 -12.89
N ASN A 347 -2.99 -16.76 -12.50
CA ASN A 347 -3.54 -15.76 -13.41
C ASN A 347 -2.51 -15.30 -14.45
N GLN A 348 -1.26 -15.09 -14.04
CA GLN A 348 -0.16 -14.72 -14.94
C GLN A 348 0.16 -15.84 -15.94
N LEU A 349 0.19 -17.11 -15.48
CA LEU A 349 0.34 -18.26 -16.37
C LEU A 349 -0.79 -18.37 -17.39
N LEU A 350 -2.03 -18.06 -17.00
CA LEU A 350 -3.16 -18.03 -17.93
C LEU A 350 -2.99 -16.96 -19.02
N ASP A 351 -2.45 -15.79 -18.68
CA ASP A 351 -2.17 -14.73 -19.65
C ASP A 351 -1.07 -15.16 -20.64
N GLU A 352 -0.01 -15.81 -20.17
CA GLU A 352 1.03 -16.40 -21.02
C GLU A 352 0.47 -17.51 -21.93
N LEU A 353 -0.33 -18.43 -21.40
CA LEU A 353 -0.95 -19.48 -22.19
C LEU A 353 -1.89 -18.93 -23.27
N LEU A 354 -2.58 -17.82 -23.02
CA LEU A 354 -3.43 -17.15 -24.00
C LEU A 354 -2.60 -16.43 -25.08
N SER A 355 -1.54 -15.72 -24.66
CA SER A 355 -0.59 -15.04 -25.57
C SER A 355 0.02 -16.01 -26.58
N HIS A 356 0.43 -17.19 -26.10
CA HIS A 356 0.99 -18.26 -26.92
C HIS A 356 -0.07 -19.09 -27.68
N ARG A 357 -1.37 -18.71 -27.58
CA ARG A 357 -2.52 -19.40 -28.17
C ARG A 357 -2.66 -20.87 -27.75
N ILE A 358 -2.15 -21.20 -26.56
CA ILE A 358 -2.24 -22.54 -25.95
C ILE A 358 -3.60 -22.76 -25.31
N ILE A 359 -4.32 -21.71 -24.93
CA ILE A 359 -5.73 -21.76 -24.51
C ILE A 359 -6.55 -20.75 -25.32
N SER A 360 -7.86 -20.97 -25.46
CA SER A 360 -8.77 -20.04 -26.13
C SER A 360 -9.33 -18.99 -25.17
N ASP A 361 -9.91 -17.91 -25.71
CA ASP A 361 -10.63 -16.90 -24.94
C ASP A 361 -11.80 -17.51 -24.13
N GLU A 362 -12.46 -18.54 -24.66
CA GLU A 362 -13.54 -19.26 -23.98
C GLU A 362 -13.03 -20.06 -22.78
N GLU A 363 -11.90 -20.76 -22.94
CA GLU A 363 -11.25 -21.48 -21.84
C GLU A 363 -10.73 -20.52 -20.77
N MET A 364 -10.15 -19.39 -21.19
CA MET A 364 -9.71 -18.33 -20.29
C MET A 364 -10.86 -17.80 -19.43
N GLN A 365 -12.02 -17.51 -20.04
CA GLN A 365 -13.22 -17.10 -19.32
C GLN A 365 -13.70 -18.18 -18.35
N ASN A 366 -13.64 -19.45 -18.74
CA ASN A 366 -14.02 -20.57 -17.86
C ASN A 366 -13.05 -20.74 -16.67
N PHE A 367 -11.75 -20.53 -16.89
CA PHE A 367 -10.74 -20.62 -15.83
C PHE A 367 -10.80 -19.42 -14.87
N ARG A 368 -11.25 -18.24 -15.31
CA ARG A 368 -11.35 -17.02 -14.47
C ARG A 368 -12.71 -16.82 -13.78
N ARG A 369 -13.62 -17.79 -13.91
CA ARG A 369 -14.92 -17.75 -13.24
C ARG A 369 -14.77 -17.58 -11.70
N PRO A 370 -15.48 -16.61 -11.09
CA PRO A 370 -15.30 -16.27 -9.68
C PRO A 370 -15.85 -17.31 -8.71
N ASP A 371 -16.75 -18.20 -9.16
CA ASP A 371 -17.31 -19.31 -8.36
C ASP A 371 -16.35 -20.49 -8.18
N ARG A 372 -15.20 -20.49 -8.87
CA ARG A 372 -14.24 -21.60 -8.86
C ARG A 372 -13.12 -21.39 -7.85
N VAL A 373 -12.91 -22.38 -6.98
CA VAL A 373 -11.77 -22.38 -6.05
C VAL A 373 -10.44 -22.57 -6.77
N ARG A 374 -9.39 -21.86 -6.31
CA ARG A 374 -8.03 -21.84 -6.91
C ARG A 374 -7.49 -23.22 -7.28
N ALA A 375 -7.63 -24.21 -6.40
CA ALA A 375 -7.10 -25.54 -6.63
C ALA A 375 -7.80 -26.29 -7.78
N GLU A 376 -9.09 -26.03 -7.99
CA GLU A 376 -9.82 -26.60 -9.13
C GLU A 376 -9.41 -25.93 -10.44
N ARG A 377 -9.27 -24.60 -10.42
CA ARG A 377 -8.76 -23.83 -11.56
C ARG A 377 -7.36 -24.31 -11.97
N ALA A 378 -6.44 -24.43 -11.01
CA ALA A 378 -5.07 -24.90 -11.26
C ALA A 378 -5.04 -26.31 -11.85
N ARG A 379 -5.95 -27.19 -11.39
CA ARG A 379 -6.05 -28.57 -11.88
C ARG A 379 -6.52 -28.61 -13.33
N ASP A 380 -7.50 -27.81 -13.68
CA ASP A 380 -8.01 -27.79 -15.04
C ASP A 380 -7.00 -27.18 -16.01
N VAL A 381 -6.26 -26.15 -15.59
CA VAL A 381 -5.21 -25.54 -16.42
C VAL A 381 -4.11 -26.55 -16.76
N ILE A 382 -3.55 -27.22 -15.75
CA ILE A 382 -2.49 -28.21 -16.00
C ILE A 382 -3.00 -29.44 -16.76
N ASP A 383 -4.25 -29.85 -16.57
CA ASP A 383 -4.85 -30.97 -17.32
C ASP A 383 -5.15 -30.59 -18.77
N THR A 384 -5.64 -29.38 -19.01
CA THR A 384 -5.94 -28.86 -20.36
C THR A 384 -4.66 -28.71 -21.18
N VAL A 385 -3.63 -28.10 -20.61
CA VAL A 385 -2.33 -27.93 -21.27
C VAL A 385 -1.68 -29.29 -21.54
N ARG A 386 -1.72 -30.22 -20.56
CA ARG A 386 -1.19 -31.57 -20.75
C ARG A 386 -1.90 -32.32 -21.88
N GLY A 387 -3.22 -32.19 -21.97
CA GLY A 387 -4.04 -32.80 -23.03
C GLY A 387 -3.73 -32.28 -24.44
N ARG A 388 -3.06 -31.12 -24.56
CA ARG A 388 -2.60 -30.54 -25.84
C ARG A 388 -1.20 -31.01 -26.26
N GLY A 389 -0.54 -31.85 -25.44
CA GLY A 389 0.72 -32.52 -25.76
C GLY A 389 1.99 -31.75 -25.39
N SER A 390 3.13 -32.28 -25.82
CA SER A 390 4.47 -31.85 -25.37
C SER A 390 4.81 -30.40 -25.64
N ALA A 391 4.38 -29.84 -26.78
CA ALA A 391 4.65 -28.43 -27.11
C ALA A 391 3.95 -27.46 -26.15
N ALA A 392 2.66 -27.69 -25.89
CA ALA A 392 1.89 -26.90 -24.92
C ALA A 392 2.42 -27.09 -23.49
N SER A 393 2.75 -28.34 -23.13
CA SER A 393 3.31 -28.67 -21.82
C SER A 393 4.67 -28.02 -21.58
N SER A 394 5.53 -27.97 -22.60
CA SER A 394 6.84 -27.29 -22.53
C SER A 394 6.68 -25.79 -22.37
N ALA A 395 5.71 -25.20 -23.08
CA ALA A 395 5.43 -23.77 -22.95
C ALA A 395 4.91 -23.39 -21.57
N LEU A 396 4.08 -24.22 -20.92
CA LEU A 396 3.68 -23.99 -19.52
C LEU A 396 4.86 -24.11 -18.56
N ILE A 397 5.75 -25.08 -18.76
CA ILE A 397 6.97 -25.24 -17.94
C ILE A 397 7.89 -24.02 -18.10
N ALA A 398 8.04 -23.51 -19.33
CA ALA A 398 8.82 -22.31 -19.63
C ALA A 398 8.21 -21.07 -19.00
N ALA A 399 6.90 -20.84 -19.19
CA ALA A 399 6.17 -19.74 -18.58
C ALA A 399 6.27 -19.78 -17.05
N LEU A 400 6.22 -20.97 -16.44
CA LEU A 400 6.40 -21.12 -14.99
C LEU A 400 7.80 -20.76 -14.52
N CYS A 401 8.83 -21.06 -15.31
CA CYS A 401 10.21 -20.66 -15.01
C CYS A 401 10.38 -19.15 -14.99
N GLU A 402 9.67 -18.44 -15.88
CA GLU A 402 9.72 -16.98 -15.99
C GLU A 402 8.86 -16.28 -14.93
N VAL A 403 7.65 -16.79 -14.69
CA VAL A 403 6.66 -16.20 -13.79
C VAL A 403 6.97 -16.48 -12.32
N ASP A 404 7.42 -17.69 -11.98
CA ASP A 404 7.74 -18.08 -10.60
C ASP A 404 8.93 -19.05 -10.55
N PRO A 405 10.18 -18.53 -10.60
CA PRO A 405 11.39 -19.34 -10.52
C PRO A 405 11.49 -20.18 -9.24
N LEU A 406 10.88 -19.71 -8.14
CA LEU A 406 10.88 -20.42 -6.86
C LEU A 406 10.00 -21.66 -6.96
N LEU A 407 8.74 -21.51 -7.37
CA LEU A 407 7.84 -22.65 -7.59
C LEU A 407 8.38 -23.60 -8.67
N TYR A 408 8.98 -23.06 -9.74
CA TYR A 408 9.66 -23.86 -10.75
C TYR A 408 10.75 -24.76 -10.16
N SER A 409 11.60 -24.21 -9.30
CA SER A 409 12.66 -24.96 -8.62
C SER A 409 12.10 -26.02 -7.66
N GLU A 410 11.02 -25.70 -6.94
CA GLU A 410 10.36 -26.62 -6.00
C GLU A 410 9.65 -27.79 -6.69
N LEU A 411 9.24 -27.61 -7.95
CA LEU A 411 8.63 -28.67 -8.76
C LEU A 411 9.68 -29.59 -9.40
N ASN A 412 10.98 -29.38 -9.14
CA ASN A 412 12.10 -30.19 -9.64
C ASN A 412 12.07 -30.35 -11.17
N PHE A 413 11.77 -29.28 -11.90
CA PHE A 413 11.90 -29.27 -13.36
C PHE A 413 13.34 -29.09 -13.86
N SER A 414 14.30 -28.87 -12.95
CA SER A 414 15.73 -28.61 -13.22
C SER A 414 16.58 -29.86 -13.46
#